data_AF-A0A4Q3UY53-F1
#
_entry.id   AF-A0A4Q3UY53-F1
#
_cell.length_a   1.000
_cell.length_b   1.000
_cell.length_c   1.000
_cell.angle_alpha   90.00
_cell.angle_beta   90.00
_cell.angle_gamma   90.00
#
_symmetry.space_group_name_H-M   'P 1'
#
loop_
_entity.id
_entity.type
_entity.pdbx_description
1 polymer ?
#
loop_
_entity_poly.entity_id
_entity_poly.type
_entity_poly.pdbx_seq_one_letter_code
_entity_poly.pdbx_strand_id
1 'polypeptide(L)'
;GVALLSLGGATVEGLHMTLPAMVIAGGLGVLGTAGALYAMNWAQRTVSPTKATLIYALEPVFAAFIGAAAGERLGLWSLGGGALVVLGAIVGELLPERREAVPA
;
A
#
# COMPACT_ATOMS: atom_id res chain seq x y z
N GLY A 1 -4.50 10.27 -15.31
CA GLY A 1 -3.13 9.85 -15.72
C GLY A 1 -3.15 8.44 -16.25
N VAL A 2 -3.18 7.44 -15.36
CA VAL A 2 -3.09 6.01 -15.71
C VAL A 2 -4.19 5.55 -16.67
N ALA A 3 -5.46 5.88 -16.42
CA ALA A 3 -6.56 5.48 -17.31
C ALA A 3 -6.42 6.02 -18.74
N LEU A 4 -5.93 7.26 -18.91
CA LEU A 4 -5.68 7.85 -20.23
C LEU A 4 -4.48 7.18 -20.92
N LEU A 5 -3.42 6.84 -20.17
CA LEU A 5 -2.28 6.08 -20.69
C LEU A 5 -2.67 4.65 -21.09
N SER A 6 -3.53 4.00 -20.32
CA SER A 6 -4.03 2.65 -20.63
C SER A 6 -4.95 2.65 -21.85
N LEU A 7 -5.82 3.66 -22.00
CA LEU A 7 -6.65 3.83 -23.20
C LEU A 7 -5.81 4.16 -24.44
N GLY A 8 -4.79 5.01 -24.29
CA GLY A 8 -3.84 5.33 -25.36
C GLY A 8 -2.95 4.15 -25.77
N GLY A 9 -2.52 3.31 -24.82
CA GLY A 9 -1.80 2.08 -25.11
C GLY A 9 -2.67 1.08 -25.87
N ALA A 10 -3.93 0.90 -25.44
CA ALA A 10 -4.86 -0.02 -26.09
C ALA A 10 -5.21 0.34 -27.54
N THR A 11 -5.22 1.63 -27.90
CA THR A 11 -5.45 2.06 -29.29
C THR A 11 -4.22 1.91 -30.17
N VAL A 12 -3.01 2.02 -29.62
CA VAL A 12 -1.73 1.86 -30.34
C VAL A 12 -1.39 0.38 -30.56
N GLU A 13 -1.69 -0.46 -29.57
CA GLU A 13 -1.27 -1.87 -29.57
C GLU A 13 -2.32 -2.81 -30.19
N GLY A 14 -3.53 -2.30 -30.48
CA GLY A 14 -4.64 -3.09 -30.99
C GLY A 14 -5.26 -3.97 -29.90
N LEU A 15 -6.59 -4.10 -29.88
CA LEU A 15 -7.25 -4.98 -28.92
C LEU A 15 -7.13 -6.44 -29.38
N HIS A 16 -5.95 -7.03 -29.20
CA HIS A 16 -5.73 -8.43 -29.48
C HIS A 16 -6.47 -9.28 -28.43
N MET A 17 -7.75 -9.58 -28.68
CA MET A 17 -8.60 -10.50 -27.92
C MET A 17 -8.15 -11.96 -28.12
N THR A 18 -6.89 -12.21 -27.80
CA THR A 18 -6.34 -13.56 -27.74
C THR A 18 -6.77 -14.21 -26.43
N LEU A 19 -7.00 -15.52 -26.46
CA LEU A 19 -7.32 -16.28 -25.25
C LEU A 19 -6.37 -15.99 -24.07
N PRO A 20 -5.03 -15.95 -24.23
CA PRO A 20 -4.14 -15.57 -23.13
C PRO A 20 -4.38 -14.13 -22.61
N ALA A 21 -4.64 -13.15 -23.50
CA ALA A 21 -4.96 -11.79 -23.07
C ALA A 21 -6.27 -11.72 -22.28
N MET A 22 -7.29 -12.50 -22.68
CA MET A 22 -8.56 -12.59 -21.95
C MET A 22 -8.39 -13.21 -20.56
N VAL A 23 -7.55 -14.25 -20.45
CA VAL A 23 -7.24 -14.88 -19.16
C VAL A 23 -6.52 -13.90 -18.23
N ILE A 24 -5.54 -13.15 -18.75
CA ILE A 24 -4.81 -12.14 -17.97
C ILE A 24 -5.74 -11.00 -17.54
N ALA A 25 -6.55 -10.47 -18.47
CA ALA A 25 -7.51 -9.41 -18.17
C ALA A 25 -8.57 -9.85 -17.14
N GLY A 26 -9.09 -11.08 -17.29
CA GLY A 26 -10.01 -11.68 -16.31
C GLY A 26 -9.37 -11.89 -14.95
N GLY A 27 -8.13 -12.38 -14.90
CA GLY A 27 -7.37 -12.53 -13.67
C GLY A 27 -7.11 -11.21 -12.94
N LEU A 28 -6.73 -10.15 -13.68
CA LEU A 28 -6.58 -8.80 -13.15
C LEU A 28 -7.91 -8.25 -12.61
N GLY A 29 -9.01 -8.42 -13.34
CA GLY A 29 -10.33 -7.97 -12.89
C GLY A 29 -10.80 -8.68 -11.62
N VAL A 30 -10.67 -10.00 -11.56
CA VAL A 30 -11.14 -10.81 -10.42
C VAL A 30 -10.23 -10.69 -9.22
N LEU A 31 -8.93 -10.94 -9.38
CA LEU A 31 -7.99 -10.95 -8.25
C LEU A 31 -7.46 -9.55 -7.95
N GLY A 32 -6.98 -8.85 -8.98
CA GLY A 32 -6.34 -7.55 -8.84
C GLY A 32 -7.32 -6.43 -8.43
N THR A 33 -8.57 -6.50 -8.87
CA THR A 33 -9.57 -5.48 -8.56
C THR A 33 -10.61 -5.97 -7.56
N ALA A 34 -11.47 -6.92 -7.94
CA ALA A 34 -12.59 -7.31 -7.08
C ALA A 34 -12.12 -7.95 -5.76
N GLY A 35 -11.14 -8.85 -5.83
CA GLY A 35 -10.52 -9.48 -4.68
C GLY A 35 -9.81 -8.47 -3.78
N ALA A 36 -9.00 -7.58 -4.36
CA ALA A 36 -8.32 -6.53 -3.61
C ALA A 36 -9.29 -5.56 -2.92
N LEU A 37 -10.34 -5.11 -3.62
CA LEU A 37 -11.37 -4.24 -3.04
C LEU A 37 -12.16 -4.95 -1.94
N TYR A 38 -12.48 -6.23 -2.13
CA TYR A 38 -13.12 -7.04 -1.10
C TYR A 38 -12.24 -7.16 0.14
N ALA A 39 -10.96 -7.51 -0.04
CA ALA A 39 -9.99 -7.61 1.05
C ALA A 39 -9.81 -6.25 1.75
N MET A 40 -9.78 -5.15 0.99
CA MET A 40 -9.68 -3.80 1.54
C MET A 40 -10.91 -3.45 2.39
N ASN A 41 -12.12 -3.69 1.88
CA ASN A 41 -13.36 -3.46 2.62
C ASN A 41 -13.47 -4.36 3.86
N TRP A 42 -13.01 -5.62 3.77
CA TRP A 42 -12.97 -6.54 4.90
C TRP A 42 -11.96 -6.08 5.96
N ALA A 43 -10.74 -5.73 5.54
CA ALA A 43 -9.68 -5.27 6.42
C ALA A 43 -10.05 -3.96 7.11
N GLN A 44 -10.67 -3.02 6.42
CA GLN A 44 -11.18 -1.78 7.02
C GLN A 44 -12.23 -2.01 8.11
N ARG A 45 -12.99 -3.11 8.04
CA ARG A 45 -13.99 -3.47 9.07
C ARG A 45 -13.39 -4.20 10.28
N THR A 46 -12.22 -4.80 10.15
CA THR A 46 -11.63 -5.69 11.17
C THR A 46 -10.32 -5.18 11.75
N VAL A 47 -9.63 -4.29 11.03
CA VAL A 47 -8.33 -3.71 11.41
C VAL A 47 -8.55 -2.21 11.54
N SER A 48 -8.27 -1.67 12.73
CA SER A 48 -8.33 -0.23 12.89
C SER A 48 -7.26 0.46 12.02
N PRO A 49 -7.57 1.63 11.43
CA PRO A 49 -6.63 2.38 10.58
C PRO A 49 -5.25 2.56 11.21
N THR A 50 -5.20 2.66 12.54
CA THR A 50 -3.99 2.75 13.34
C THR A 50 -3.07 1.53 13.19
N LYS A 51 -3.61 0.30 13.19
CA LYS A 51 -2.81 -0.93 13.03
C LYS A 51 -2.19 -1.05 11.64
N ALA A 52 -2.93 -0.71 10.60
CA ALA A 52 -2.39 -0.69 9.23
C ALA A 52 -1.31 0.39 9.07
N THR A 53 -1.53 1.56 9.66
CA THR A 53 -0.55 2.66 9.68
C THR A 53 0.73 2.25 10.40
N LEU A 54 0.63 1.46 11.48
CA LEU A 54 1.82 0.96 12.18
C LEU A 54 2.67 0.05 11.31
N ILE A 55 2.03 -0.88 10.59
CA ILE A 55 2.71 -1.80 9.68
C ILE A 55 3.41 -1.02 8.57
N TYR A 56 2.76 -0.01 7.98
CA TYR A 56 3.39 0.85 6.98
C TYR A 56 4.52 1.73 7.55
N ALA A 57 4.38 2.23 8.78
CA ALA A 57 5.46 2.97 9.44
C ALA A 57 6.68 2.08 9.75
N LEU A 58 6.50 0.76 9.82
CA LEU A 58 7.59 -0.20 10.01
C LEU A 58 8.37 -0.51 8.72
N GLU A 59 7.82 -0.27 7.52
CA GLU A 59 8.55 -0.47 6.24
C GLU A 59 9.90 0.26 6.18
N PRO A 60 10.03 1.56 6.51
CA PRO A 60 11.32 2.24 6.49
C PRO A 60 12.29 1.72 7.57
N VAL A 61 11.79 1.14 8.67
CA VAL A 61 12.64 0.52 9.70
C VAL A 61 13.29 -0.74 9.15
N PHE A 62 12.51 -1.62 8.52
CA PHE A 62 13.04 -2.80 7.86
C PHE A 62 13.95 -2.44 6.67
N ALA A 63 13.57 -1.46 5.86
CA ALA A 63 14.40 -0.98 4.75
C ALA A 63 15.75 -0.43 5.23
N ALA A 64 15.77 0.37 6.31
CA ALA A 64 16.99 0.87 6.91
C ALA A 64 17.86 -0.26 7.49
N PHE A 65 17.25 -1.25 8.14
CA PHE A 65 17.97 -2.41 8.69
C PHE A 65 18.60 -3.27 7.59
N ILE A 66 17.85 -3.59 6.54
CA ILE A 66 18.34 -4.38 5.40
C ILE A 66 19.40 -3.60 4.61
N GLY A 67 19.18 -2.30 4.36
CA GLY A 67 20.17 -1.44 3.70
C GLY A 67 21.49 -1.35 4.47
N ALA A 68 21.42 -1.19 5.81
CA ALA A 68 22.61 -1.23 6.66
C ALA A 68 23.30 -2.60 6.62
N ALA A 69 22.54 -3.69 6.66
CA ALA A 69 23.08 -5.06 6.55
C ALA A 69 23.72 -5.32 5.18
N ALA A 70 23.23 -4.68 4.12
CA ALA A 70 23.82 -4.72 2.78
C ALA A 70 25.07 -3.81 2.63
N GLY A 71 25.47 -3.09 3.68
CA GLY A 71 26.65 -2.23 3.68
C GLY A 71 26.40 -0.83 3.12
N GLU A 72 25.15 -0.43 2.86
CA GLU A 72 24.83 0.95 2.51
C GLU A 72 25.07 1.86 3.72
N ARG A 73 25.87 2.90 3.53
CA ARG A 73 26.09 3.91 4.57
C ARG A 73 24.83 4.74 4.70
N LEU A 74 24.07 4.50 5.76
CA LEU A 74 22.94 5.33 6.14
C LEU A 74 23.45 6.75 6.42
N GLY A 75 23.14 7.68 5.53
CA GLY A 75 23.45 9.10 5.72
C GLY A 75 22.73 9.66 6.95
N LEU A 76 23.26 10.75 7.51
CA LEU A 76 22.69 11.40 8.70
C LEU A 76 21.19 11.74 8.53
N TRP A 77 20.79 12.11 7.31
CA TRP A 77 19.41 12.38 6.93
C TRP A 77 18.52 11.13 6.90
N SER A 78 19.06 9.97 6.51
CA SER A 78 18.35 8.69 6.51
C SER A 78 18.04 8.23 7.93
N LEU A 79 18.99 8.43 8.85
CA LEU A 79 18.78 8.17 10.28
C LEU A 79 17.74 9.13 10.89
N GLY A 80 17.81 10.41 10.54
CA GLY A 80 16.82 11.41 10.98
C GLY A 80 15.41 11.10 10.48
N GLY A 81 15.28 10.73 9.20
CA GLY A 81 14.01 10.31 8.60
C GLY A 81 13.46 9.04 9.24
N GLY A 82 14.31 8.02 9.45
CA GLY A 82 13.93 6.78 10.13
C GLY A 82 13.46 7.03 11.57
N ALA A 83 14.18 7.88 12.32
CA ALA A 83 13.79 8.27 13.67
C ALA A 83 12.44 9.00 13.71
N LEU A 84 12.18 9.90 12.76
CA LEU A 84 10.90 10.60 12.63
C LEU A 84 9.73 9.64 12.37
N VAL A 85 9.93 8.62 11.52
CA VAL A 85 8.87 7.62 11.26
C VAL A 85 8.57 6.80 12.52
N VAL A 86 9.60 6.34 13.24
CA VAL A 86 9.41 5.59 14.50
C VAL A 86 8.69 6.45 15.54
N LEU A 87 9.08 7.72 15.68
CA LEU A 87 8.41 8.65 16.59
C LEU A 87 6.96 8.89 16.20
N GLY A 88 6.67 9.07 14.91
CA GLY A 88 5.30 9.20 14.40
C GLY A 88 4.44 7.97 14.70
N ALA A 89 5.01 6.77 14.58
CA ALA A 89 4.32 5.52 14.91
C ALA A 89 3.97 5.44 16.41
N ILE A 90 4.94 5.75 17.29
CA ILE A 90 4.74 5.74 18.75
C ILE A 90 3.67 6.75 19.17
N VAL A 91 3.73 7.98 18.65
CA VAL A 91 2.70 9.01 18.91
C VAL A 91 1.33 8.57 18.41
N GLY A 92 1.28 7.85 17.28
CA GLY A 92 0.06 7.27 16.72
C GLY A 92 -0.57 6.20 17.61
N GLU A 93 0.22 5.36 18.30
CA GLU A 93 -0.31 4.38 19.27
C GLU A 93 -0.83 5.02 20.54
N LEU A 94 -0.19 6.09 21.01
CA LEU A 94 -0.59 6.79 22.22
C LEU A 94 -1.86 7.64 22.03
N LEU A 95 -2.29 7.84 20.78
CA LEU A 95 -3.50 8.58 20.48
C LEU A 95 -4.74 7.68 20.65
N PRO A 96 -5.71 8.05 21.52
CA PRO A 96 -6.90 7.26 21.72
C PRO A 96 -7.69 7.09 20.42
N GLU A 97 -8.12 5.87 20.14
CA GLU A 97 -9.06 5.57 19.06
C GLU A 97 -10.32 6.44 19.25
N ARG A 98 -10.53 7.42 18.37
CA ARG A 98 -11.81 8.14 18.32
C ARG A 98 -12.87 7.14 17.90
N ARG A 99 -13.63 6.64 18.87
CA ARG A 99 -14.89 5.95 18.60
C ARG A 99 -15.80 6.95 17.89
N GLU A 100 -15.96 6.79 16.58
CA GLU A 100 -17.09 7.41 15.88
C GLU A 100 -18.36 6.90 16.54
N ALA A 101 -19.09 7.81 17.19
CA ALA A 101 -20.41 7.52 17.70
C ALA A 101 -21.30 7.24 16.49
N VAL A 102 -21.76 6.01 16.36
CA VAL A 102 -22.77 5.60 15.37
C VAL A 102 -24.04 6.40 15.67
N PRO A 103 -24.51 7.30 14.79
CA PRO A 103 -25.79 7.95 14.98
C PRO A 103 -26.91 6.89 14.84
N ALA A 104 -27.83 6.91 15.80
CA ALA A 104 -28.96 5.99 15.94
C ALA A 104 -30.02 6.17 14.83
#